data_AF-A0A7C6XSQ7-F1
#
_entry.id   AF-A0A7C6XSQ7-F1
#
_cell.length_a   1.000
_cell.length_b   1.000
_cell.length_c   1.000
_cell.angle_alpha   90.00
_cell.angle_beta   90.00
_cell.angle_gamma   90.00
#
_symmetry.space_group_name_H-M   'P 1'
#
loop_
_entity.id
_entity.type
_entity.pdbx_description
1 polymer ?
#
loop_
_entity_poly.entity_id
_entity_poly.type
_entity_poly.pdbx_seq_one_letter_code
_entity_poly.pdbx_strand_id
1 'polypeptide(L)'
;MDYKNADGRKKKRRRVTGPVIVITLALVIIAVAVVFGAIYISGIRYTKVTLTDGNNIKFFGTVDDSGNPLTGKLYFSDGSTAEVDMEKSVVTYDNGDIYEGQLQQFMRQGEGTMTFASGDVYHGSFENDAITGTGIFRYANGDEYEGELKDGRRDGYGTYTWADGSIYFGYYKDDQKDGKGKFVWADGSYYEGDYTADMKNGIGAYYYSNGDQYQGDFKNDRRSGSGTYTWANGESFIGSFVDDVMNGWGIYSWPSGRTLEGLFRDGKFVRTEPATE
;
A
#
# COMPACT_ATOMS: atom_id res chain seq x y z
N MET A 1 53.25 55.68 -49.82
CA MET A 1 53.04 56.71 -50.85
C MET A 1 51.58 57.13 -50.76
N ASP A 2 51.35 58.30 -50.17
CA ASP A 2 50.04 58.91 -49.94
C ASP A 2 49.54 59.57 -51.24
N TYR A 3 48.31 59.27 -51.66
CA TYR A 3 47.57 60.14 -52.58
C TYR A 3 46.50 60.89 -51.78
N LYS A 4 46.75 62.17 -51.54
CA LYS A 4 45.80 63.13 -50.96
C LYS A 4 44.88 63.68 -52.05
N ASN A 5 43.57 63.63 -51.83
CA ASN A 5 42.60 64.48 -52.53
C ASN A 5 42.45 65.82 -51.78
N ALA A 6 42.14 66.88 -52.54
CA ALA A 6 42.26 68.29 -52.18
C ALA A 6 41.11 68.88 -51.32
N ASP A 7 40.57 68.14 -50.35
CA ASP A 7 39.67 68.71 -49.34
C ASP A 7 39.97 68.06 -47.98
N GLY A 8 40.50 68.85 -47.05
CA GLY A 8 41.15 68.42 -45.80
C GLY A 8 40.23 67.79 -44.74
N ARG A 9 39.30 66.92 -45.13
CA ARG A 9 38.43 66.19 -44.20
C ARG A 9 38.83 64.72 -44.15
N LYS A 10 39.40 64.29 -43.02
CA LYS A 10 39.43 62.88 -42.64
C LYS A 10 37.98 62.37 -42.65
N LYS A 11 37.59 61.58 -43.65
CA LYS A 11 36.33 60.84 -43.65
C LYS A 11 36.42 59.83 -42.50
N LYS A 12 36.00 60.22 -41.30
CA LYS A 12 35.67 59.29 -40.23
C LYS A 12 34.64 58.34 -40.85
N ARG A 13 35.03 57.08 -41.12
CA ARG A 13 34.06 56.02 -41.41
C ARG A 13 33.13 55.99 -40.20
N ARG A 14 31.99 56.68 -40.29
CA ARG A 14 30.91 56.54 -39.30
C ARG A 14 30.55 55.07 -39.35
N ARG A 15 30.87 54.32 -38.29
CA ARG A 15 30.33 52.98 -38.11
C ARG A 15 28.81 53.15 -38.18
N VAL A 16 28.22 52.64 -39.25
CA VAL A 16 26.76 52.54 -39.41
C VAL A 16 26.30 51.37 -38.54
N THR A 17 26.56 51.45 -37.24
CA THR A 17 26.18 50.43 -36.27
C THR A 17 24.82 50.74 -35.65
N GLY A 18 24.48 52.02 -35.48
CA GLY A 18 23.19 52.44 -34.87
C GLY A 18 21.94 51.89 -35.57
N PRO A 19 21.75 52.13 -36.89
CA PRO A 19 20.56 51.65 -37.60
C PRO A 19 20.51 50.13 -37.71
N VAL A 20 21.66 49.49 -37.94
CA VAL A 20 21.77 48.02 -38.03
C VAL A 20 21.39 47.38 -36.70
N ILE A 21 21.93 47.87 -35.57
CA ILE A 21 21.61 47.37 -34.22
C ILE A 21 20.10 47.49 -33.92
N VAL A 22 19.48 48.61 -34.29
CA VAL A 22 18.03 48.83 -34.06
C VAL A 22 17.19 47.85 -34.89
N ILE A 23 17.53 47.63 -36.16
CA ILE A 23 16.83 46.65 -37.02
C ILE A 23 16.99 45.23 -36.46
N THR A 24 18.21 44.86 -36.03
CA THR A 24 18.44 43.54 -35.44
C THR A 24 17.64 43.33 -34.16
N LEU A 25 17.58 44.34 -33.27
CA LEU A 25 16.76 44.31 -32.06
C LEU A 25 15.26 44.16 -32.39
N ALA A 26 14.76 44.90 -33.37
CA ALA A 26 13.36 44.79 -33.79
C ALA A 26 13.02 43.40 -34.34
N LEU A 27 13.91 42.82 -35.16
CA LEU A 27 13.73 41.45 -35.68
C LEU A 27 13.76 40.40 -34.55
N VAL A 28 14.64 40.56 -33.56
CA VAL A 28 14.65 39.69 -32.37
C VAL A 28 13.34 39.81 -31.59
N ILE A 29 12.82 41.01 -31.38
CA ILE A 29 11.53 41.21 -30.70
C ILE A 29 10.38 40.55 -31.46
N ILE A 30 10.32 40.72 -32.79
CA ILE A 30 9.30 40.09 -33.63
C ILE A 30 9.42 38.56 -33.57
N ALA A 31 10.63 38.01 -33.69
CA ALA A 31 10.86 36.57 -33.59
C ALA A 31 10.41 36.03 -32.23
N VAL A 32 10.74 36.73 -31.14
CA VAL A 32 10.31 36.38 -29.78
C VAL A 32 8.77 36.43 -29.66
N ALA A 33 8.12 37.47 -30.19
CA ALA A 33 6.67 37.60 -30.17
C ALA A 33 5.95 36.49 -30.96
N VAL A 34 6.48 36.10 -32.13
CA VAL A 34 5.97 34.98 -32.93
C VAL A 34 6.11 33.67 -32.18
N VAL A 35 7.25 33.43 -31.50
CA VAL A 35 7.45 32.24 -30.67
C VAL A 35 6.44 32.20 -29.51
N PHE A 36 6.27 33.31 -28.78
CA PHE A 36 5.27 33.36 -27.70
C PHE A 36 3.84 33.19 -28.21
N GLY A 37 3.49 33.79 -29.35
CA GLY A 37 2.19 33.58 -30.00
C GLY A 37 1.97 32.13 -30.39
N ALA A 38 2.99 31.46 -30.95
CA ALA A 38 2.93 30.05 -31.29
C ALA A 38 2.76 29.15 -30.05
N ILE A 39 3.47 29.43 -28.95
CA ILE A 39 3.31 28.70 -27.67
C ILE A 39 1.91 28.93 -27.08
N TYR A 40 1.40 30.15 -27.17
CA TYR A 40 0.06 30.47 -26.68
C TYR A 40 -1.00 29.66 -27.45
N ILE A 41 -0.90 29.65 -28.79
CA ILE A 41 -1.83 28.94 -29.69
C ILE A 41 -1.66 27.42 -29.60
N SER A 42 -0.47 26.90 -29.26
CA SER A 42 -0.23 25.45 -29.19
C SER A 42 -0.93 24.75 -28.02
N GLY A 43 -1.53 25.51 -27.09
CA GLY A 43 -2.12 24.96 -25.88
C GLY A 43 -1.10 24.40 -24.88
N ILE A 44 0.21 24.52 -25.15
CA ILE A 44 1.25 24.04 -24.22
C ILE A 44 1.40 25.05 -23.08
N ARG A 45 1.33 24.57 -21.84
CA ARG A 45 1.48 25.37 -20.62
C ARG A 45 2.48 24.72 -19.69
N TYR A 46 3.26 25.57 -19.04
CA TYR A 46 3.98 25.22 -17.82
C TYR A 46 3.27 25.93 -16.67
N THR A 47 2.61 25.17 -15.80
CA THR A 47 1.84 25.75 -14.69
C THR A 47 2.24 25.12 -13.36
N LYS A 48 2.12 25.91 -12.30
CA LYS A 48 2.24 25.43 -10.92
C LYS A 48 0.82 25.22 -10.41
N VAL A 49 0.47 23.99 -10.03
CA VAL A 49 -0.86 23.65 -9.51
C VAL A 49 -0.73 23.40 -8.01
N THR A 50 -1.58 24.07 -7.23
CA THR A 50 -1.76 23.76 -5.81
C THR A 50 -2.86 22.70 -5.69
N LEU A 51 -2.50 21.56 -5.13
CA LEU A 51 -3.38 20.42 -4.88
C LEU A 51 -4.29 20.69 -3.68
N THR A 52 -5.30 19.83 -3.48
CA THR A 52 -6.27 19.95 -2.37
C THR A 52 -5.60 19.81 -0.99
N ASP A 53 -4.51 19.04 -0.91
CA ASP A 53 -3.68 18.88 0.28
C ASP A 53 -2.74 20.09 0.55
N GLY A 54 -2.73 21.09 -0.34
CA GLY A 54 -1.89 22.27 -0.28
C GLY A 54 -0.48 22.10 -0.89
N ASN A 55 -0.12 20.90 -1.32
CA ASN A 55 1.14 20.66 -2.02
C ASN A 55 1.13 21.29 -3.40
N ASN A 56 2.33 21.62 -3.89
CA ASN A 56 2.48 22.21 -5.21
C ASN A 56 3.17 21.23 -6.14
N ILE A 57 2.55 20.98 -7.27
CA ILE A 57 3.13 20.23 -8.38
C ILE A 57 3.35 21.15 -9.57
N LYS A 58 4.35 20.84 -10.39
CA LYS A 58 4.55 21.52 -11.68
C LYS A 58 3.99 20.63 -12.77
N PHE A 59 3.21 21.20 -13.67
CA PHE A 59 2.67 20.54 -14.85
C PHE A 59 3.25 21.19 -16.11
N PHE A 60 3.71 20.36 -17.04
CA PHE A 60 4.09 20.77 -18.39
C PHE A 60 3.32 19.95 -19.41
N GLY A 61 2.39 20.56 -20.15
CA GLY A 61 1.55 19.81 -21.07
C GLY A 61 0.52 20.64 -21.82
N THR A 62 -0.39 19.97 -22.49
CA THR A 62 -1.52 20.59 -23.19
C THR A 62 -2.64 20.95 -22.22
N VAL A 63 -3.39 22.00 -22.56
CA VAL A 63 -4.59 22.43 -21.84
C VAL A 63 -5.77 22.58 -22.80
N ASP A 64 -6.99 22.52 -22.27
CA ASP A 64 -8.21 22.86 -22.99
C ASP A 64 -8.36 24.38 -23.21
N ASP A 65 -9.43 24.79 -23.88
CA ASP A 65 -9.73 26.21 -24.17
C ASP A 65 -9.94 27.05 -22.89
N SER A 66 -10.27 26.41 -21.76
CA SER A 66 -10.41 27.05 -20.45
C SER A 66 -9.10 27.08 -19.66
N GLY A 67 -8.03 26.47 -20.19
CA GLY A 67 -6.74 26.37 -19.54
C GLY A 67 -6.61 25.20 -18.56
N ASN A 68 -7.57 24.27 -18.54
CA ASN A 68 -7.50 23.06 -17.71
C ASN A 68 -6.52 22.06 -18.33
N PRO A 69 -5.65 21.42 -17.52
CA PRO A 69 -4.74 20.38 -17.99
C PRO A 69 -5.44 19.22 -18.71
N LEU A 70 -4.84 18.75 -19.81
CA LEU A 70 -5.30 17.59 -20.57
C LEU A 70 -4.26 16.46 -20.55
N THR A 71 -3.13 16.65 -21.24
CA THR A 71 -2.06 15.65 -21.29
C THR A 71 -0.72 16.30 -20.99
N GLY A 72 0.16 15.64 -20.25
CA GLY A 72 1.46 16.23 -19.97
C GLY A 72 2.28 15.52 -18.92
N LYS A 73 3.37 16.16 -18.51
CA LYS A 73 4.29 15.68 -17.50
C LYS A 73 4.12 16.44 -16.19
N LEU A 74 3.93 15.69 -15.11
CA LEU A 74 3.92 16.13 -13.73
C LEU A 74 5.33 16.04 -13.15
N TYR A 75 5.71 17.02 -12.34
CA TYR A 75 6.94 17.03 -11.57
C TYR A 75 6.60 17.26 -10.10
N PHE A 76 6.91 16.25 -9.29
CA PHE A 76 6.66 16.24 -7.86
C PHE A 76 7.82 16.89 -7.09
N SER A 77 7.60 17.16 -5.81
CA SER A 77 8.56 17.86 -4.94
C SER A 77 9.78 17.03 -4.59
N ASP A 78 9.64 15.70 -4.57
CA ASP A 78 10.71 14.72 -4.33
C ASP A 78 11.61 14.48 -5.57
N GLY A 79 11.26 15.07 -6.71
CA GLY A 79 11.97 14.94 -7.98
C GLY A 79 11.45 13.82 -8.89
N SER A 80 10.49 13.02 -8.42
CA SER A 80 9.79 12.05 -9.28
C SER A 80 8.92 12.76 -10.31
N THR A 81 8.57 12.02 -11.37
CA THR A 81 7.73 12.52 -12.46
C THR A 81 6.69 11.51 -12.89
N ALA A 82 5.61 11.99 -13.51
CA ALA A 82 4.59 11.13 -14.11
C ALA A 82 4.06 11.76 -15.41
N GLU A 83 3.64 10.94 -16.35
CA GLU A 83 2.82 11.36 -17.49
C GLU A 83 1.35 11.20 -17.14
N VAL A 84 0.52 12.20 -17.44
CA VAL A 84 -0.93 12.17 -17.19
C VAL A 84 -1.69 12.37 -18.48
N ASP A 85 -2.77 11.62 -18.63
CA ASP A 85 -3.80 11.78 -19.66
C ASP A 85 -5.16 11.91 -18.95
N MET A 86 -5.63 13.14 -18.79
CA MET A 86 -6.87 13.47 -18.07
C MET A 86 -8.12 13.02 -18.82
N GLU A 87 -8.06 12.86 -20.15
CA GLU A 87 -9.19 12.35 -20.94
C GLU A 87 -9.39 10.86 -20.70
N LYS A 88 -8.30 10.10 -20.63
CA LYS A 88 -8.33 8.67 -20.30
C LYS A 88 -8.34 8.41 -18.78
N SER A 89 -8.09 9.44 -17.99
CA SER A 89 -7.88 9.36 -16.54
C SER A 89 -6.78 8.35 -16.17
N VAL A 90 -5.65 8.45 -16.87
CA VAL A 90 -4.47 7.58 -16.71
C VAL A 90 -3.28 8.39 -16.22
N VAL A 91 -2.54 7.85 -15.26
CA VAL A 91 -1.24 8.39 -14.80
C VAL A 91 -0.20 7.29 -14.93
N THR A 92 0.90 7.55 -15.64
CA THR A 92 2.05 6.65 -15.76
C THR A 92 3.23 7.28 -15.02
N TYR A 93 3.65 6.67 -13.92
CA TYR A 93 4.74 7.14 -13.09
C TYR A 93 6.10 6.72 -13.68
N ASP A 94 7.16 7.48 -13.36
CA ASP A 94 8.50 7.22 -13.88
C ASP A 94 9.13 5.92 -13.36
N ASN A 95 8.65 5.40 -12.23
CA ASN A 95 8.99 4.07 -11.72
C ASN A 95 8.33 2.92 -12.50
N GLY A 96 7.41 3.23 -13.43
CA GLY A 96 6.66 2.26 -14.22
C GLY A 96 5.28 1.90 -13.67
N ASP A 97 4.88 2.44 -12.51
CA ASP A 97 3.53 2.26 -12.00
C ASP A 97 2.51 2.97 -12.90
N ILE A 98 1.31 2.40 -13.01
CA ILE A 98 0.22 2.94 -13.82
C ILE A 98 -1.03 3.01 -12.96
N TYR A 99 -1.64 4.18 -12.90
CA TYR A 99 -2.98 4.37 -12.35
C TYR A 99 -3.99 4.59 -13.47
N GLU A 100 -5.14 3.94 -13.36
CA GLU A 100 -6.32 4.15 -14.20
C GLU A 100 -7.55 4.29 -13.30
N GLY A 101 -8.19 5.46 -13.30
CA GLY A 101 -9.32 5.70 -12.41
C GLY A 101 -9.64 7.18 -12.28
N GLN A 102 -10.58 7.54 -11.42
CA GLN A 102 -11.01 8.94 -11.34
C GLN A 102 -9.87 9.82 -10.82
N LEU A 103 -9.73 11.02 -11.40
CA LEU A 103 -8.72 12.00 -11.03
C LEU A 103 -9.39 13.32 -10.62
N GLN A 104 -8.92 13.93 -9.55
CA GLN A 104 -9.27 15.29 -9.14
C GLN A 104 -7.99 16.11 -9.00
N GLN A 105 -7.80 17.12 -9.87
CA GLN A 105 -6.59 17.95 -9.90
C GLN A 105 -5.29 17.11 -9.93
N PHE A 106 -5.28 16.04 -10.72
CA PHE A 106 -4.20 15.04 -10.85
C PHE A 106 -4.03 14.05 -9.69
N MET A 107 -4.77 14.19 -8.59
CA MET A 107 -4.77 13.19 -7.51
C MET A 107 -5.80 12.12 -7.80
N ARG A 108 -5.48 10.88 -7.42
CA ARG A 108 -6.37 9.72 -7.47
C ARG A 108 -7.50 9.93 -6.47
N GLN A 109 -8.72 9.67 -6.93
CA GLN A 109 -9.95 9.88 -6.18
C GLN A 109 -10.98 8.81 -6.55
N GLY A 110 -11.84 8.44 -5.62
CA GLY A 110 -12.91 7.47 -5.84
C GLY A 110 -12.37 6.12 -6.29
N GLU A 111 -13.04 5.45 -7.21
CA GLU A 111 -12.60 4.11 -7.66
C GLU A 111 -11.49 4.20 -8.71
N GLY A 112 -10.49 3.33 -8.57
CA GLY A 112 -9.39 3.23 -9.52
C GLY A 112 -8.61 1.93 -9.42
N THR A 113 -7.70 1.75 -10.36
CA THR A 113 -6.79 0.61 -10.44
C THR A 113 -5.36 1.13 -10.48
N MET A 114 -4.51 0.62 -9.59
CA MET A 114 -3.08 0.87 -9.57
C MET A 114 -2.36 -0.43 -9.97
N THR A 115 -1.68 -0.42 -11.10
CA THR A 115 -0.78 -1.49 -11.53
C THR A 115 0.64 -1.08 -11.20
N PHE A 116 1.28 -1.81 -10.30
CA PHE A 116 2.64 -1.53 -9.86
C PHE A 116 3.66 -2.16 -10.82
N ALA A 117 4.83 -1.54 -10.96
CA ALA A 117 5.93 -2.08 -11.75
C ALA A 117 6.44 -3.45 -11.23
N SER A 118 6.16 -3.78 -9.97
CA SER A 118 6.38 -5.11 -9.39
C SER A 118 5.51 -6.21 -10.00
N GLY A 119 4.41 -5.83 -10.67
CA GLY A 119 3.35 -6.72 -11.14
C GLY A 119 2.18 -6.86 -10.17
N ASP A 120 2.25 -6.23 -8.99
CA ASP A 120 1.11 -6.15 -8.07
C ASP A 120 0.01 -5.26 -8.68
N VAL A 121 -1.25 -5.54 -8.36
CA VAL A 121 -2.39 -4.76 -8.82
C VAL A 121 -3.31 -4.48 -7.65
N TYR A 122 -3.63 -3.22 -7.45
CA TYR A 122 -4.69 -2.79 -6.53
C TYR A 122 -5.89 -2.28 -7.31
N HIS A 123 -7.09 -2.67 -6.88
CA HIS A 123 -8.35 -2.12 -7.35
C HIS A 123 -9.21 -1.72 -6.15
N GLY A 124 -9.63 -0.45 -6.08
CA GLY A 124 -10.50 0.01 -5.00
C GLY A 124 -10.50 1.52 -4.84
N SER A 125 -10.86 1.97 -3.64
CA SER A 125 -11.10 3.37 -3.36
C SER A 125 -9.82 4.18 -3.05
N PHE A 126 -9.81 5.41 -3.54
CA PHE A 126 -8.79 6.43 -3.31
C PHE A 126 -9.43 7.72 -2.79
N GLU A 127 -8.72 8.42 -1.91
CA GLU A 127 -9.09 9.76 -1.46
C GLU A 127 -7.83 10.63 -1.34
N ASN A 128 -7.75 11.71 -2.13
CA ASN A 128 -6.58 12.59 -2.18
C ASN A 128 -5.25 11.82 -2.29
N ASP A 129 -5.15 10.95 -3.30
CA ASP A 129 -4.03 10.03 -3.54
C ASP A 129 -3.84 8.90 -2.51
N ALA A 130 -4.51 8.90 -1.36
CA ALA A 130 -4.41 7.82 -0.38
C ALA A 130 -5.31 6.64 -0.77
N ILE A 131 -4.79 5.42 -0.69
CA ILE A 131 -5.59 4.20 -0.76
C ILE A 131 -6.41 4.09 0.54
N THR A 132 -7.73 3.94 0.42
CA THR A 132 -8.66 3.96 1.56
C THR A 132 -9.91 3.12 1.27
N GLY A 133 -10.81 2.98 2.23
CA GLY A 133 -12.08 2.30 2.04
C GLY A 133 -11.89 0.80 1.80
N THR A 134 -12.53 0.24 0.77
CA THR A 134 -12.40 -1.19 0.44
C THR A 134 -11.67 -1.40 -0.86
N GLY A 135 -10.92 -2.48 -0.98
CA GLY A 135 -10.30 -2.84 -2.25
C GLY A 135 -9.71 -4.24 -2.26
N ILE A 136 -9.21 -4.60 -3.44
CA ILE A 136 -8.60 -5.89 -3.75
C ILE A 136 -7.15 -5.64 -4.17
N PHE A 137 -6.20 -6.24 -3.46
CA PHE A 137 -4.80 -6.35 -3.86
C PHE A 137 -4.55 -7.75 -4.42
N ARG A 138 -4.08 -7.83 -5.66
CA ARG A 138 -3.56 -9.04 -6.30
C ARG A 138 -2.06 -8.92 -6.38
N TYR A 139 -1.35 -9.77 -5.66
CA TYR A 139 0.11 -9.72 -5.61
C TYR A 139 0.71 -10.56 -6.72
N ALA A 140 1.87 -10.15 -7.24
CA ALA A 140 2.58 -10.85 -8.30
C ALA A 140 3.02 -12.27 -7.89
N ASN A 141 3.13 -12.54 -6.58
CA ASN A 141 3.43 -13.85 -6.03
C ASN A 141 2.22 -14.82 -6.03
N GLY A 142 1.03 -14.35 -6.40
CA GLY A 142 -0.22 -15.11 -6.43
C GLY A 142 -1.08 -14.97 -5.17
N ASP A 143 -0.63 -14.23 -4.15
CA ASP A 143 -1.45 -13.89 -3.00
C ASP A 143 -2.54 -12.87 -3.39
N GLU A 144 -3.62 -12.84 -2.62
CA GLU A 144 -4.72 -11.89 -2.80
C GLU A 144 -5.20 -11.37 -1.44
N TYR A 145 -5.46 -10.08 -1.35
CA TYR A 145 -6.14 -9.46 -0.22
C TYR A 145 -7.41 -8.76 -0.70
N GLU A 146 -8.51 -8.95 0.01
CA GLU A 146 -9.77 -8.22 -0.20
C GLU A 146 -10.26 -7.72 1.16
N GLY A 147 -10.39 -6.41 1.33
CA GLY A 147 -10.88 -5.87 2.61
C GLY A 147 -10.71 -4.37 2.75
N GLU A 148 -10.82 -3.93 4.01
CA GLU A 148 -10.71 -2.53 4.41
C GLU A 148 -9.25 -2.05 4.46
N LEU A 149 -9.00 -0.89 3.88
CA LEU A 149 -7.72 -0.22 3.87
C LEU A 149 -7.83 1.20 4.39
N LYS A 150 -6.74 1.66 5.01
CA LYS A 150 -6.55 3.02 5.46
C LYS A 150 -5.10 3.44 5.24
N ASP A 151 -4.91 4.55 4.53
CA ASP A 151 -3.58 5.08 4.19
C ASP A 151 -2.67 4.03 3.54
N GLY A 152 -3.24 3.17 2.69
CA GLY A 152 -2.55 2.08 2.01
C GLY A 152 -2.20 0.86 2.87
N ARG A 153 -2.66 0.79 4.12
CA ARG A 153 -2.49 -0.37 5.02
C ARG A 153 -3.81 -1.08 5.23
N ARG A 154 -3.76 -2.39 5.48
CA ARG A 154 -4.92 -3.18 5.90
C ARG A 154 -5.34 -2.73 7.31
N ASP A 155 -6.55 -2.22 7.43
CA ASP A 155 -7.11 -1.68 8.68
C ASP A 155 -8.63 -1.85 8.64
N GLY A 156 -9.17 -2.71 9.52
CA GLY A 156 -10.55 -3.18 9.46
C GLY A 156 -10.65 -4.65 9.07
N TYR A 157 -11.82 -5.10 8.63
CA TYR A 157 -12.05 -6.49 8.27
C TYR A 157 -11.54 -6.80 6.86
N GLY A 158 -10.92 -7.96 6.68
CA GLY A 158 -10.47 -8.40 5.36
C GLY A 158 -10.19 -9.89 5.28
N THR A 159 -10.02 -10.35 4.04
CA THR A 159 -9.64 -11.71 3.69
C THR A 159 -8.31 -11.68 2.97
N TYR A 160 -7.37 -12.50 3.41
CA TYR A 160 -6.09 -12.72 2.74
C TYR A 160 -6.02 -14.18 2.30
N THR A 161 -5.84 -14.40 1.01
CA THR A 161 -5.69 -15.71 0.39
C THR A 161 -4.25 -15.85 -0.07
N TRP A 162 -3.53 -16.83 0.46
CA TRP A 162 -2.18 -17.14 0.03
C TRP A 162 -2.20 -18.00 -1.24
N ALA A 163 -1.14 -17.91 -2.04
CA ALA A 163 -0.97 -18.70 -3.25
C ALA A 163 -0.96 -20.22 -3.00
N ASP A 164 -0.65 -20.66 -1.77
CA ASP A 164 -0.70 -22.06 -1.35
C ASP A 164 -2.13 -22.57 -1.03
N GLY A 165 -3.13 -21.67 -1.07
CA GLY A 165 -4.53 -21.96 -0.76
C GLY A 165 -4.90 -21.76 0.71
N SER A 166 -3.96 -21.37 1.58
CA SER A 166 -4.28 -20.90 2.93
C SER A 166 -5.12 -19.62 2.86
N ILE A 167 -5.99 -19.40 3.84
CA ILE A 167 -6.89 -18.25 3.88
C ILE A 167 -7.00 -17.72 5.30
N TYR A 168 -6.92 -16.41 5.47
CA TYR A 168 -7.24 -15.71 6.70
C TYR A 168 -8.42 -14.80 6.43
N PHE A 169 -9.40 -14.79 7.33
CA PHE A 169 -10.46 -13.81 7.34
C PHE A 169 -10.63 -13.29 8.77
N GLY A 170 -10.57 -11.97 8.94
CA GLY A 170 -10.59 -11.35 10.25
C GLY A 170 -10.18 -9.89 10.22
N TYR A 171 -9.95 -9.36 11.42
CA TYR A 171 -9.60 -7.96 11.60
C TYR A 171 -8.10 -7.71 11.48
N TYR A 172 -7.78 -6.61 10.82
CA TYR A 172 -6.46 -6.04 10.66
C TYR A 172 -6.38 -4.68 11.34
N LYS A 173 -5.17 -4.31 11.75
CA LYS A 173 -4.80 -2.99 12.19
C LYS A 173 -3.36 -2.72 11.79
N ASP A 174 -3.10 -1.63 11.08
CA ASP A 174 -1.76 -1.26 10.61
C ASP A 174 -1.02 -2.45 9.94
N ASP A 175 -1.68 -3.14 9.01
CA ASP A 175 -1.18 -4.33 8.30
C ASP A 175 -0.99 -5.62 9.12
N GLN A 176 -1.34 -5.62 10.41
CA GLN A 176 -1.21 -6.80 11.28
C GLN A 176 -2.58 -7.38 11.60
N LYS A 177 -2.68 -8.71 11.73
CA LYS A 177 -3.89 -9.35 12.27
C LYS A 177 -4.07 -8.90 13.72
N ASP A 178 -5.21 -8.28 14.04
CA ASP A 178 -5.50 -7.71 15.35
C ASP A 178 -7.01 -7.77 15.62
N GLY A 179 -7.41 -8.43 16.72
CA GLY A 179 -8.81 -8.75 17.02
C GLY A 179 -9.20 -10.15 16.60
N LYS A 180 -10.49 -10.36 16.31
CA LYS A 180 -11.01 -11.70 15.94
C LYS A 180 -10.62 -12.09 14.53
N GLY A 181 -10.25 -13.35 14.33
CA GLY A 181 -10.02 -13.87 12.99
C GLY A 181 -9.97 -15.39 12.94
N LYS A 182 -10.03 -15.91 11.73
CA LYS A 182 -9.88 -17.33 11.44
C LYS A 182 -8.86 -17.52 10.33
N PHE A 183 -7.90 -18.41 10.60
CA PHE A 183 -6.89 -18.82 9.65
C PHE A 183 -7.14 -20.29 9.30
N VAL A 184 -7.27 -20.59 8.01
CA VAL A 184 -7.39 -21.93 7.45
C VAL A 184 -6.09 -22.21 6.69
N TRP A 185 -5.35 -23.23 7.10
CA TRP A 185 -4.12 -23.64 6.41
C TRP A 185 -4.46 -24.57 5.23
N ALA A 186 -3.55 -24.65 4.26
CA ALA A 186 -3.69 -25.51 3.09
C ALA A 186 -3.87 -27.01 3.42
N ASP A 187 -3.41 -27.47 4.59
CA ASP A 187 -3.60 -28.85 5.07
C ASP A 187 -5.00 -29.12 5.65
N GLY A 188 -5.86 -28.09 5.70
CA GLY A 188 -7.21 -28.14 6.27
C GLY A 188 -7.28 -27.91 7.78
N SER A 189 -6.14 -27.77 8.47
CA SER A 189 -6.15 -27.27 9.84
C SER A 189 -6.69 -25.83 9.87
N TYR A 190 -7.29 -25.42 10.99
CA TYR A 190 -7.70 -24.03 11.16
C TYR A 190 -7.67 -23.57 12.61
N TYR A 191 -7.47 -22.27 12.77
CA TYR A 191 -7.54 -21.58 14.05
C TYR A 191 -8.61 -20.51 13.96
N GLU A 192 -9.41 -20.37 15.00
CA GLU A 192 -10.41 -19.32 15.15
C GLU A 192 -10.27 -18.72 16.55
N GLY A 193 -10.03 -17.41 16.64
CA GLY A 193 -9.80 -16.78 17.93
C GLY A 193 -9.24 -15.35 17.86
N ASP A 194 -8.65 -14.94 18.98
CA ASP A 194 -8.07 -13.61 19.16
C ASP A 194 -6.63 -13.54 18.62
N TYR A 195 -6.36 -12.46 17.88
CA TYR A 195 -5.05 -12.05 17.42
C TYR A 195 -4.65 -10.72 18.05
N THR A 196 -3.35 -10.52 18.25
CA THR A 196 -2.75 -9.23 18.58
C THR A 196 -1.39 -9.16 17.91
N ALA A 197 -1.18 -8.16 17.06
CA ALA A 197 0.05 -7.98 16.29
C ALA A 197 0.54 -9.27 15.62
N ASP A 198 -0.33 -9.88 14.79
CA ASP A 198 -0.12 -11.12 14.02
C ASP A 198 -0.08 -12.44 14.80
N MET A 199 0.01 -12.38 16.14
CA MET A 199 0.12 -13.55 17.01
C MET A 199 -1.23 -13.94 17.61
N LYS A 200 -1.49 -15.25 17.73
CA LYS A 200 -2.62 -15.77 18.52
C LYS A 200 -2.42 -15.37 19.98
N ASN A 201 -3.34 -14.58 20.52
CA ASN A 201 -3.26 -13.99 21.85
C ASN A 201 -4.67 -13.80 22.40
N GLY A 202 -5.02 -14.48 23.49
CA GLY A 202 -6.37 -14.49 24.04
C GLY A 202 -7.06 -15.83 23.84
N ILE A 203 -8.38 -15.84 23.67
CA ILE A 203 -9.15 -17.08 23.57
C ILE A 203 -9.22 -17.54 22.12
N GLY A 204 -8.98 -18.83 21.89
CA GLY A 204 -9.15 -19.40 20.56
C GLY A 204 -9.40 -20.90 20.58
N ALA A 205 -9.71 -21.42 19.40
CA ALA A 205 -9.81 -22.84 19.10
C ALA A 205 -8.93 -23.17 17.91
N TYR A 206 -8.14 -24.23 18.01
CA TYR A 206 -7.32 -24.78 16.95
C TYR A 206 -7.80 -26.19 16.62
N TYR A 207 -8.07 -26.45 15.36
CA TYR A 207 -8.52 -27.72 14.82
C TYR A 207 -7.43 -28.23 13.88
N TYR A 208 -6.80 -29.34 14.25
CA TYR A 208 -5.67 -29.90 13.51
C TYR A 208 -6.18 -30.82 12.39
N SER A 209 -5.42 -30.91 11.30
CA SER A 209 -5.74 -31.77 10.15
C SER A 209 -5.74 -33.26 10.51
N ASN A 210 -5.05 -33.66 11.58
CA ASN A 210 -5.06 -35.02 12.13
C ASN A 210 -6.32 -35.33 12.98
N GLY A 211 -7.21 -34.36 13.21
CA GLY A 211 -8.42 -34.50 14.02
C GLY A 211 -8.28 -34.08 15.48
N ASP A 212 -7.07 -33.77 15.95
CA ASP A 212 -6.86 -33.19 17.27
C ASP A 212 -7.49 -31.78 17.34
N GLN A 213 -7.84 -31.33 18.54
CA GLN A 213 -8.44 -30.02 18.78
C GLN A 213 -7.93 -29.42 20.08
N TYR A 214 -7.75 -28.10 20.10
CA TYR A 214 -7.49 -27.35 21.33
C TYR A 214 -8.47 -26.18 21.42
N GLN A 215 -9.01 -25.92 22.60
CA GLN A 215 -9.79 -24.73 22.89
C GLN A 215 -9.34 -24.16 24.23
N GLY A 216 -8.90 -22.89 24.27
CA GLY A 216 -8.40 -22.29 25.50
C GLY A 216 -7.63 -21.01 25.26
N ASP A 217 -6.82 -20.61 26.25
CA ASP A 217 -5.99 -19.43 26.14
C ASP A 217 -4.77 -19.67 25.22
N PHE A 218 -4.39 -18.62 24.50
CA PHE A 218 -3.19 -18.51 23.69
C PHE A 218 -2.38 -17.30 24.12
N LYS A 219 -1.05 -17.44 24.05
CA LYS A 219 -0.10 -16.36 24.26
C LYS A 219 1.09 -16.54 23.31
N ASN A 220 1.35 -15.53 22.49
CA ASN A 220 2.43 -15.50 21.50
C ASN A 220 2.46 -16.78 20.64
N ASP A 221 1.33 -17.10 20.02
CA ASP A 221 1.10 -18.28 19.17
C ASP A 221 1.10 -19.64 19.85
N ARG A 222 1.31 -19.70 21.18
CA ARG A 222 1.35 -20.95 21.95
C ARG A 222 0.14 -21.10 22.84
N ARG A 223 -0.27 -22.36 23.09
CA ARG A 223 -1.27 -22.67 24.12
C ARG A 223 -0.72 -22.29 25.48
N SER A 224 -1.52 -21.60 26.26
CA SER A 224 -1.18 -21.08 27.58
C SER A 224 -2.43 -21.12 28.45
N GLY A 225 -2.30 -20.82 29.75
CA GLY A 225 -3.46 -20.62 30.62
C GLY A 225 -4.33 -21.86 30.75
N SER A 226 -5.63 -21.72 30.73
CA SER A 226 -6.58 -22.83 30.82
C SER A 226 -7.04 -23.26 29.42
N GLY A 227 -7.18 -24.56 29.22
CA GLY A 227 -7.70 -25.07 27.96
C GLY A 227 -8.14 -26.52 28.02
N THR A 228 -8.77 -26.95 26.94
CA THR A 228 -9.14 -28.32 26.65
C THR A 228 -8.39 -28.76 25.40
N TYR A 229 -7.62 -29.85 25.49
CA TYR A 229 -7.08 -30.55 24.35
C TYR A 229 -7.84 -31.85 24.16
N THR A 230 -8.35 -32.10 22.96
CA THR A 230 -9.03 -33.33 22.58
C THR A 230 -8.23 -34.00 21.48
N TRP A 231 -7.77 -35.21 21.72
CA TRP A 231 -7.06 -36.01 20.73
C TRP A 231 -8.06 -36.68 19.78
N ALA A 232 -7.64 -36.93 18.54
CA ALA A 232 -8.45 -37.60 17.52
C ALA A 232 -8.93 -39.01 17.95
N ASN A 233 -8.20 -39.65 18.87
CA ASN A 233 -8.59 -40.94 19.46
C ASN A 233 -9.71 -40.84 20.52
N GLY A 234 -10.19 -39.63 20.83
CA GLY A 234 -11.23 -39.34 21.81
C GLY A 234 -10.73 -39.17 23.25
N GLU A 235 -9.42 -39.26 23.51
CA GLU A 235 -8.86 -38.83 24.79
C GLU A 235 -8.96 -37.30 24.91
N SER A 236 -8.99 -36.79 26.14
CA SER A 236 -8.97 -35.34 26.37
C SER A 236 -8.25 -34.94 27.64
N PHE A 237 -7.75 -33.71 27.67
CA PHE A 237 -7.15 -33.08 28.84
C PHE A 237 -7.76 -31.71 29.03
N ILE A 238 -8.29 -31.45 30.23
CA ILE A 238 -8.80 -30.14 30.65
C ILE A 238 -7.91 -29.65 31.78
N GLY A 239 -7.22 -28.53 31.60
CA GLY A 239 -6.31 -28.03 32.62
C GLY A 239 -5.41 -26.90 32.15
N SER A 240 -4.31 -26.72 32.85
CA SER A 240 -3.35 -25.64 32.58
C SER A 240 -2.29 -26.01 31.53
N PHE A 241 -1.93 -25.03 30.69
CA PHE A 241 -0.90 -25.11 29.67
C PHE A 241 0.13 -23.98 29.84
N VAL A 242 1.39 -24.29 29.54
CA VAL A 242 2.49 -23.32 29.44
C VAL A 242 3.33 -23.70 28.23
N ASP A 243 3.49 -22.75 27.29
CA ASP A 243 4.27 -22.93 26.06
C ASP A 243 3.95 -24.25 25.34
N ASP A 244 2.67 -24.49 25.06
CA ASP A 244 2.16 -25.70 24.38
C ASP A 244 2.17 -27.01 25.19
N VAL A 245 2.60 -26.97 26.45
CA VAL A 245 2.77 -28.18 27.27
C VAL A 245 1.79 -28.18 28.43
N MET A 246 1.16 -29.34 28.69
CA MET A 246 0.34 -29.54 29.90
C MET A 246 1.20 -29.28 31.14
N ASN A 247 0.86 -28.26 31.92
CA ASN A 247 1.65 -27.79 33.04
C ASN A 247 0.74 -27.12 34.08
N GLY A 248 0.66 -27.70 35.28
CA GLY A 248 -0.31 -27.32 36.31
C GLY A 248 -1.34 -28.42 36.57
N TRP A 249 -2.43 -28.07 37.24
CA TRP A 249 -3.50 -29.01 37.54
C TRP A 249 -4.39 -29.26 36.32
N GLY A 250 -4.88 -30.48 36.19
CA GLY A 250 -5.82 -30.85 35.13
C GLY A 250 -6.40 -32.24 35.29
N ILE A 251 -7.35 -32.55 34.41
CA ILE A 251 -8.08 -33.82 34.33
C ILE A 251 -7.82 -34.41 32.95
N TYR A 252 -7.16 -35.56 32.92
CA TYR A 252 -7.05 -36.40 31.72
C TYR A 252 -8.24 -37.37 31.68
N SER A 253 -8.88 -37.51 30.52
CA SER A 253 -10.03 -38.40 30.32
C SER A 253 -9.78 -39.34 29.16
N TRP A 254 -10.19 -40.60 29.31
CA TRP A 254 -10.16 -41.60 28.24
C TRP A 254 -11.56 -41.80 27.65
N PRO A 255 -11.69 -42.29 26.39
CA PRO A 255 -12.98 -42.62 25.78
C PRO A 255 -13.84 -43.60 26.61
N SER A 256 -13.21 -44.39 27.47
CA SER A 256 -13.89 -45.29 28.41
C SER A 256 -14.67 -44.59 29.52
N GLY A 257 -14.50 -43.27 29.69
CA GLY A 257 -15.03 -42.50 30.81
C GLY A 257 -14.14 -42.49 32.06
N ARG A 258 -13.02 -43.24 32.04
CA ARG A 258 -11.99 -43.13 33.09
C ARG A 258 -11.41 -41.71 33.10
N THR A 259 -11.06 -41.21 34.28
CA THR A 259 -10.36 -39.93 34.45
C THR A 259 -9.11 -40.08 35.34
N LEU A 260 -8.17 -39.15 35.18
CA LEU A 260 -6.97 -38.97 36.01
C LEU A 260 -6.81 -37.49 36.30
N GLU A 261 -7.14 -37.10 37.53
CA GLU A 261 -6.97 -35.75 38.02
C GLU A 261 -5.65 -35.60 38.77
N GLY A 262 -4.89 -34.56 38.46
CA GLY A 262 -3.63 -34.31 39.17
C GLY A 262 -2.80 -33.16 38.62
N LEU A 263 -1.61 -33.03 39.21
CA LEU A 263 -0.58 -32.11 38.79
C LEU A 263 0.21 -32.68 37.62
N PHE A 264 0.37 -31.90 36.55
CA PHE A 264 1.18 -32.19 35.38
C PHE A 264 2.38 -31.24 35.32
N ARG A 265 3.54 -31.74 34.90
CA ARG A 265 4.75 -30.94 34.59
C ARG A 265 5.41 -31.49 33.34
N ASP A 266 5.75 -30.61 32.42
CA ASP A 266 6.39 -30.95 31.15
C ASP A 266 5.64 -32.07 30.40
N GLY A 267 4.31 -32.01 30.42
CA GLY A 267 3.45 -32.98 29.74
C GLY A 267 3.25 -34.30 30.48
N LYS A 268 3.81 -34.45 31.69
CA LYS A 268 3.78 -35.70 32.45
C LYS A 268 3.01 -35.54 33.75
N PHE A 269 2.22 -36.55 34.08
CA PHE A 269 1.58 -36.65 35.39
C PHE A 269 2.62 -36.75 36.50
N VAL A 270 2.41 -36.00 37.59
CA VAL A 270 3.30 -35.93 38.76
C VAL A 270 2.65 -36.56 39.98
N ARG A 271 1.46 -36.07 40.39
CA ARG A 271 0.74 -36.56 41.59
C ARG A 271 -0.73 -36.15 41.56
N THR A 272 -1.58 -36.86 42.31
CA THR A 272 -2.94 -36.42 42.65
C THR A 272 -2.90 -35.38 43.79
N GLU A 273 -4.03 -34.74 44.10
CA GLU A 273 -4.17 -34.07 45.39
C GLU A 273 -3.97 -35.08 46.52
N PRO A 274 -3.30 -34.68 47.63
CA PRO A 274 -3.33 -35.47 48.85
C PRO A 274 -4.78 -35.57 49.32
N ALA A 275 -5.21 -36.76 49.74
CA ALA A 275 -6.52 -36.92 50.35
C ALA A 275 -6.65 -35.93 51.51
N THR A 276 -7.72 -35.13 51.53
CA THR A 276 -8.10 -34.39 52.72
C THR A 276 -8.44 -35.41 53.81
N GLU A 277 -7.60 -35.48 54.84
CA GLU A 277 -7.82 -36.29 56.06
C GLU A 277 -9.07 -35.84 56.85
#